data_AF-A0A8D8G9B9-F1
#
_entry.id   AF-A0A8D8G9B9-F1
#
_cell.length_a   1.000
_cell.length_b   1.000
_cell.length_c   1.000
_cell.angle_alpha   90.00
_cell.angle_beta   90.00
_cell.angle_gamma   90.00
#
_symmetry.space_group_name_H-M   'P 1'
#
loop_
_entity.id
_entity.type
_entity.pdbx_description
1 polymer ?
#
loop_
_entity_poly.entity_id
_entity_poly.type
_entity_poly.pdbx_seq_one_letter_code
_entity_poly.pdbx_strand_id
1 'polypeptide(L)'
;MFSRVFRTVTDGRGRRIWSVVGIGVAAAGGTIATYLHQRGEVQMAAGYGRRFMAEPITPKEVLASKDMKAQMELLIMKIQADFCNALEGEENFGKKFTVDRWERSEGGGGITCVLQDGDVFEKAGVNISVVHGNLPKGAIQQMRSRGKQLADGELPFFAAGVSAVIHPRNPMVPTIHFNYRYFEVTDSQGTKQWWFGGGTDLTPYYLNEEDAIHFHRTLKEACDEHDSSYYPKFKAWCDKYFFIPHRNECRGVGGIFFDDLDEPDQESAFNFVSSCAHSVIPSYLPLVKKHKNEAYGDRERQWQLLRRGRYVEFNLIYDRGTKFGLYTPGARYESILMSLPLTAVSIFKSQVELNQLQIFLRFQKWEYMNLPPADSKESEIT
;
A
#
# COMPACT_ATOMS: atom_id res chain seq x y z
N MET A 1 50.92 0.14 -12.11
CA MET A 1 52.25 -0.21 -11.57
C MET A 1 52.17 -0.04 -10.06
N PHE A 2 51.91 -1.11 -9.31
CA PHE A 2 51.79 -1.05 -7.84
C PHE A 2 52.71 -2.09 -7.22
N SER A 3 53.68 -1.64 -6.42
CA SER A 3 54.55 -2.49 -5.63
C SER A 3 53.88 -2.83 -4.29
N ARG A 4 53.73 -4.12 -3.98
CA ARG A 4 53.36 -4.58 -2.63
C ARG A 4 54.63 -4.83 -1.84
N VAL A 5 54.84 -4.07 -0.77
CA VAL A 5 55.91 -4.36 0.20
C VAL A 5 55.39 -5.40 1.19
N PHE A 6 56.02 -6.57 1.21
CA PHE A 6 55.77 -7.62 2.18
C PHE A 6 56.89 -7.64 3.24
N ARG A 7 56.55 -7.57 4.53
CA ARG A 7 57.48 -7.91 5.62
C ARG A 7 57.16 -9.28 6.18
N THR A 8 58.18 -10.12 6.32
CA THR A 8 58.10 -11.45 6.91
C THR A 8 58.47 -11.37 8.40
N VAL A 9 57.68 -12.02 9.26
CA VAL A 9 58.02 -12.26 10.67
C VAL A 9 57.90 -13.77 10.91
N THR A 10 58.91 -14.35 11.55
CA THR A 10 58.98 -15.76 11.93
C THR A 10 58.58 -15.93 13.39
N ASP A 11 57.73 -16.90 13.70
CA ASP A 11 57.45 -17.26 15.09
C ASP A 11 58.57 -18.13 15.70
N GLY A 12 58.55 -18.27 17.03
CA GLY A 12 59.53 -19.04 17.81
C GLY A 12 59.57 -20.55 17.56
N ARG A 13 58.90 -21.06 16.51
CA ARG A 13 59.01 -22.45 16.02
C ARG A 13 59.25 -22.54 14.51
N GLY A 14 59.73 -21.45 13.89
CA GLY A 14 60.28 -21.49 12.53
C GLY A 14 59.26 -21.62 11.40
N ARG A 15 57.96 -21.37 11.64
CA ARG A 15 56.96 -21.30 10.56
C ARG A 15 56.73 -19.85 10.12
N ARG A 16 56.71 -19.62 8.80
CA ARG A 16 56.38 -18.30 8.20
C ARG A 16 54.87 -18.11 8.19
N ILE A 17 54.38 -17.04 8.81
CA ILE A 17 52.97 -16.65 8.81
C ILE A 17 52.85 -15.28 8.11
N TRP A 18 51.93 -15.19 7.14
CA TRP A 18 51.62 -13.93 6.47
C TRP A 18 50.56 -13.17 7.27
N SER A 19 50.91 -11.98 7.76
CA SER A 19 49.99 -11.09 8.47
C SER A 19 49.69 -9.88 7.59
N VAL A 20 48.42 -9.69 7.20
CA VAL A 20 47.97 -8.44 6.57
C VAL A 20 47.34 -7.59 7.67
N VAL A 21 48.02 -6.49 8.04
CA VAL A 21 47.46 -5.45 8.90
C VAL A 21 46.74 -4.45 8.01
N GLY A 22 45.41 -4.46 8.03
CA GLY A 22 44.56 -3.47 7.38
C GLY A 22 43.90 -2.58 8.41
N ILE A 23 44.24 -1.28 8.38
CA ILE A 23 43.54 -0.20 9.07
C ILE A 23 42.17 -0.04 8.41
N GLY A 24 41.08 -0.32 9.14
CA GLY A 24 39.72 -0.22 8.63
C GLY A 24 39.19 1.21 8.70
N VAL A 25 39.12 1.88 7.55
CA VAL A 25 38.29 3.07 7.32
C VAL A 25 36.99 2.62 6.65
N ALA A 26 35.87 3.09 7.20
CA ALA A 26 34.52 2.78 6.79
C ALA A 26 34.22 3.19 5.33
N ALA A 27 33.90 2.20 4.49
CA ALA A 27 33.20 2.39 3.22
C ALA A 27 32.65 1.04 2.74
N ALA A 28 31.46 0.66 3.20
CA ALA A 28 30.71 -0.47 2.65
C ALA A 28 29.20 -0.24 2.80
N GLY A 29 28.69 0.80 2.14
CA GLY A 29 27.25 1.12 2.10
C GLY A 29 26.52 0.60 0.85
N GLY A 30 27.21 0.02 -0.13
CA GLY A 30 26.63 -0.19 -1.47
C GLY A 30 26.34 -1.63 -1.90
N THR A 31 26.88 -2.65 -1.21
CA THR A 31 26.95 -4.00 -1.81
C THR A 31 26.22 -5.10 -1.01
N ILE A 32 25.60 -4.75 0.12
CA ILE A 32 24.84 -5.72 0.95
C ILE A 32 23.35 -5.75 0.58
N ALA A 33 22.82 -4.71 -0.07
CA ALA A 33 21.39 -4.62 -0.38
C ALA A 33 20.93 -5.51 -1.56
N THR A 34 21.83 -5.89 -2.47
CA THR A 34 21.47 -6.62 -3.71
C THR A 34 21.57 -8.14 -3.64
N TYR A 35 22.19 -8.71 -2.60
CA TYR A 35 22.36 -10.18 -2.50
C TYR A 35 21.30 -10.88 -1.62
N LEU A 36 20.45 -10.14 -0.90
CA LEU A 36 19.37 -10.71 -0.08
C LEU A 36 18.04 -10.84 -0.82
N HIS A 37 17.97 -10.47 -2.10
CA HIS A 37 16.73 -10.50 -2.88
C HIS A 37 16.47 -11.84 -3.60
N GLN A 38 17.41 -12.80 -3.56
CA GLN A 38 17.33 -14.02 -4.37
C GLN A 38 16.96 -15.32 -3.65
N ARG A 39 16.61 -15.30 -2.36
CA ARG A 39 15.96 -16.44 -1.67
C ARG A 39 15.04 -15.95 -0.57
N GLY A 40 13.85 -15.50 -0.95
CA GLY A 40 12.73 -15.28 -0.03
C GLY A 40 12.11 -16.59 0.46
N GLU A 41 12.93 -17.52 0.96
CA GLU A 41 12.42 -18.47 1.94
C GLU A 41 12.13 -17.69 3.22
N VAL A 42 10.96 -17.97 3.79
CA VAL A 42 10.43 -17.41 5.02
C VAL A 42 11.42 -17.63 6.18
N GLN A 43 12.39 -16.73 6.35
CA GLN A 43 13.14 -16.57 7.59
C GLN A 43 12.96 -15.15 8.12
N MET A 44 11.90 -15.05 8.92
CA MET A 44 11.57 -13.96 9.82
C MET A 44 12.78 -13.64 10.71
N ALA A 45 13.40 -12.49 10.52
CA ALA A 45 14.32 -11.94 11.50
C ALA A 45 13.54 -11.65 12.79
N ALA A 46 13.93 -12.34 13.86
CA ALA A 46 13.42 -12.15 15.20
C ALA A 46 13.86 -10.79 15.76
N GLY A 47 12.89 -9.95 16.11
CA GLY A 47 13.12 -8.72 16.86
C GLY A 47 11.93 -7.78 16.83
N TYR A 48 11.31 -7.58 18.01
CA TYR A 48 10.19 -6.69 18.35
C TYR A 48 8.76 -7.19 18.06
N GLY A 49 8.10 -7.64 19.15
CA GLY A 49 6.67 -7.46 19.46
C GLY A 49 5.63 -7.89 18.42
N ARG A 50 4.94 -9.01 18.69
CA ARG A 50 3.76 -9.56 17.96
C ARG A 50 3.84 -9.54 16.43
N ARG A 51 3.91 -10.74 15.83
CA ARG A 51 3.89 -10.95 14.38
C ARG A 51 2.72 -10.30 13.64
N PHE A 52 1.57 -10.11 14.31
CA PHE A 52 0.35 -9.52 13.79
C PHE A 52 -0.29 -8.58 14.83
N MET A 53 -1.19 -7.68 14.40
CA MET A 53 -1.89 -6.75 15.31
C MET A 53 -2.83 -7.47 16.29
N ALA A 54 -3.43 -8.59 15.86
CA ALA A 54 -4.24 -9.49 16.70
C ALA A 54 -4.12 -10.94 16.19
N GLU A 55 -4.75 -11.89 16.89
CA GLU A 55 -4.84 -13.28 16.43
C GLU A 55 -5.59 -13.37 15.09
N PRO A 56 -5.22 -14.31 14.20
CA PRO A 56 -5.90 -14.53 12.92
C PRO A 56 -7.41 -14.73 13.02
N ILE A 57 -8.11 -14.48 11.92
CA ILE A 57 -9.55 -14.72 11.83
C ILE A 57 -9.80 -16.21 11.64
N THR A 58 -9.05 -16.83 10.73
CA THR A 58 -9.10 -18.26 10.49
C THR A 58 -8.28 -19.02 11.55
N PRO A 59 -8.77 -20.17 12.07
CA PRO A 59 -8.01 -20.99 13.01
C PRO A 59 -6.63 -21.40 12.48
N LYS A 60 -5.64 -21.47 13.38
CA LYS A 60 -4.22 -21.72 13.02
C LYS A 60 -4.01 -23.05 12.30
N GLU A 61 -4.82 -24.05 12.63
CA GLU A 61 -4.78 -25.39 12.04
C GLU A 61 -5.20 -25.35 10.56
N VAL A 62 -6.17 -24.49 10.22
CA VAL A 62 -6.64 -24.30 8.85
C VAL A 62 -5.62 -23.49 8.04
N LEU A 63 -4.99 -22.48 8.66
CA LEU A 63 -3.93 -21.68 8.03
C LEU A 63 -2.67 -22.50 7.69
N ALA A 64 -2.50 -23.68 8.28
CA ALA A 64 -1.39 -24.59 7.95
C ALA A 64 -1.53 -25.24 6.56
N SER A 65 -2.72 -25.18 5.92
CA SER A 65 -2.98 -25.78 4.61
C SER A 65 -2.14 -25.18 3.48
N LYS A 66 -1.65 -23.94 3.66
CA LYS A 66 -0.97 -23.13 2.64
C LYS A 66 -1.75 -22.95 1.33
N ASP A 67 -3.07 -23.13 1.35
CA ASP A 67 -3.89 -22.77 0.19
C ASP A 67 -3.91 -21.24 -0.03
N MET A 68 -4.44 -20.80 -1.16
CA MET A 68 -4.41 -19.37 -1.51
C MET A 68 -5.15 -18.50 -0.49
N LYS A 69 -6.20 -19.03 0.16
CA LYS A 69 -6.92 -18.33 1.23
C LYS A 69 -6.02 -18.08 2.44
N ALA A 70 -5.33 -19.12 2.90
CA ALA A 70 -4.39 -19.02 4.01
C ALA A 70 -3.21 -18.10 3.68
N GLN A 71 -2.66 -18.20 2.47
CA GLN A 71 -1.58 -17.33 2.01
C GLN A 71 -2.00 -15.86 1.98
N MET A 72 -3.19 -15.56 1.44
CA MET A 72 -3.72 -14.21 1.41
C MET A 72 -4.00 -13.65 2.80
N GLU A 73 -4.62 -14.42 3.71
CA GLU A 73 -4.87 -13.97 5.08
C GLU A 73 -3.57 -13.62 5.80
N LEU A 74 -2.54 -14.47 5.68
CA LEU A 74 -1.24 -14.22 6.29
C LEU A 74 -0.54 -13.00 5.67
N LEU A 75 -0.65 -12.79 4.36
CA LEU A 75 -0.13 -11.60 3.68
C LEU A 75 -0.79 -10.33 4.22
N ILE A 76 -2.13 -10.25 4.22
CA ILE A 76 -2.83 -9.02 4.64
C ILE A 76 -2.60 -8.70 6.11
N MET A 77 -2.53 -9.72 6.98
CA MET A 77 -2.23 -9.54 8.40
C MET A 77 -0.80 -9.04 8.62
N LYS A 78 0.17 -9.56 7.85
CA LYS A 78 1.56 -9.08 7.88
C LYS A 78 1.63 -7.62 7.42
N ILE A 79 1.03 -7.28 6.29
CA ILE A 79 1.01 -5.91 5.76
C ILE A 79 0.33 -4.95 6.74
N GLN A 80 -0.77 -5.35 7.38
CA GLN A 80 -1.41 -4.55 8.41
C GLN A 80 -0.45 -4.27 9.58
N ALA A 81 0.21 -5.30 10.11
CA ALA A 81 1.10 -5.16 11.24
C ALA A 81 2.34 -4.32 10.92
N ASP A 82 3.01 -4.61 9.80
CA ASP A 82 4.19 -3.89 9.35
C ASP A 82 3.87 -2.41 9.11
N PHE A 83 2.74 -2.11 8.47
CA PHE A 83 2.35 -0.72 8.21
C PHE A 83 1.92 0.01 9.48
N CYS A 84 1.15 -0.62 10.38
CA CYS A 84 0.81 -0.03 11.68
C CYS A 84 2.08 0.28 12.48
N ASN A 85 2.99 -0.69 12.60
CA ASN A 85 4.25 -0.52 13.33
C ASN A 85 5.13 0.58 12.71
N ALA A 86 5.20 0.66 11.38
CA ALA A 86 5.94 1.70 10.68
C ALA A 86 5.37 3.09 10.98
N LEU A 87 4.04 3.25 10.96
CA LEU A 87 3.40 4.53 11.27
C LEU A 87 3.56 4.89 12.76
N GLU A 88 3.38 3.95 13.68
CA GLU A 88 3.63 4.22 15.11
C GLU A 88 5.08 4.62 15.39
N GLY A 89 6.03 4.11 14.62
CA GLY A 89 7.44 4.48 14.71
C GLY A 89 7.71 5.94 14.30
N GLU A 90 6.79 6.57 13.56
CA GLU A 90 6.92 7.97 13.15
C GLU A 90 6.23 8.95 14.09
N GLU A 91 5.36 8.49 14.99
CA GLU A 91 4.67 9.35 15.97
C GLU A 91 5.65 9.91 17.02
N ASN A 92 5.68 11.24 17.18
CA ASN A 92 6.62 11.91 18.07
C ASN A 92 6.35 11.63 19.57
N PHE A 93 5.09 11.41 19.94
CA PHE A 93 4.67 11.17 21.33
C PHE A 93 4.13 9.75 21.55
N GLY A 94 4.49 8.81 20.69
CA GLY A 94 4.21 7.38 20.88
C GLY A 94 2.73 7.00 20.81
N LYS A 95 1.89 7.77 20.08
CA LYS A 95 0.49 7.39 19.84
C LYS A 95 0.44 6.00 19.17
N LYS A 96 -0.51 5.17 19.60
CA LYS A 96 -0.66 3.78 19.16
C LYS A 96 -2.00 3.53 18.48
N PHE A 97 -2.06 2.51 17.63
CA PHE A 97 -3.30 2.02 17.07
C PHE A 97 -4.16 1.37 18.16
N THR A 98 -5.45 1.71 18.16
CA THR A 98 -6.48 0.91 18.84
C THR A 98 -6.82 -0.26 17.92
N VAL A 99 -6.73 -1.48 18.46
CA VAL A 99 -6.96 -2.73 17.71
C VAL A 99 -8.27 -3.35 18.17
N ASP A 100 -9.19 -3.55 17.22
CA ASP A 100 -10.46 -4.23 17.43
C ASP A 100 -10.58 -5.44 16.50
N ARG A 101 -10.52 -6.65 17.09
CA ARG A 101 -10.76 -7.92 16.38
C ARG A 101 -12.22 -8.30 16.56
N TRP A 102 -12.91 -8.53 15.46
CA TRP A 102 -14.34 -8.81 15.44
C TRP A 102 -14.67 -9.98 14.51
N GLU A 103 -15.84 -10.57 14.73
CA GLU A 103 -16.36 -11.73 13.99
C GLU A 103 -17.75 -11.44 13.44
N ARG A 104 -18.15 -12.18 12.39
CA ARG A 104 -19.48 -12.10 11.78
C ARG A 104 -20.25 -13.37 12.07
N SER A 105 -21.52 -13.22 12.45
CA SER A 105 -22.46 -14.34 12.57
C SER A 105 -22.64 -15.11 11.26
N GLU A 106 -22.50 -14.44 10.11
CA GLU A 106 -22.62 -15.03 8.77
C GLU A 106 -21.35 -15.75 8.29
N GLY A 107 -20.24 -15.64 9.04
CA GLY A 107 -18.95 -16.25 8.71
C GLY A 107 -17.83 -15.23 8.51
N GLY A 108 -16.66 -15.55 9.08
CA GLY A 108 -15.47 -14.72 9.03
C GLY A 108 -15.46 -13.60 10.07
N GLY A 109 -14.75 -12.51 9.76
CA GLY A 109 -14.47 -11.41 10.68
C GLY A 109 -13.45 -10.43 10.12
N GLY A 110 -12.80 -9.69 11.01
CA GLY A 110 -11.76 -8.74 10.64
C GLY A 110 -11.00 -8.18 11.83
N ILE A 111 -9.95 -7.42 11.52
CA ILE A 111 -9.15 -6.68 12.49
C ILE A 111 -9.13 -5.23 12.03
N THR A 112 -9.70 -4.34 12.84
CA THR A 112 -9.69 -2.90 12.62
C THR A 112 -8.62 -2.26 13.48
N CYS A 113 -7.63 -1.65 12.85
CA CYS A 113 -6.62 -0.84 13.54
C CYS A 113 -6.89 0.62 13.23
N VAL A 114 -7.16 1.44 14.26
CA VAL A 114 -7.34 2.89 14.11
C VAL A 114 -6.44 3.67 15.06
N LEU A 115 -5.66 4.59 14.51
CA LEU A 115 -4.97 5.64 15.24
C LEU A 115 -5.69 6.95 14.92
N GLN A 116 -6.14 7.66 15.94
CA GLN A 116 -6.85 8.91 15.79
C GLN A 116 -6.26 9.97 16.72
N ASP A 117 -6.16 11.20 16.20
CA ASP A 117 -5.59 12.33 16.91
C ASP A 117 -4.17 12.05 17.40
N GLY A 118 -3.32 11.57 16.47
CA GLY A 118 -1.87 11.50 16.64
C GLY A 118 -1.19 12.82 16.26
N ASP A 119 0.08 12.94 16.59
CA ASP A 119 0.87 14.14 16.30
C ASP A 119 1.26 14.21 14.82
N VAL A 120 1.61 13.07 14.24
CA VAL A 120 1.97 12.95 12.82
C VAL A 120 0.75 12.54 11.99
N PHE A 121 -0.02 11.57 12.47
CA PHE A 121 -1.21 11.07 11.80
C PHE A 121 -2.47 11.53 12.54
N GLU A 122 -3.19 12.46 11.94
CA GLU A 122 -4.43 12.97 12.52
C GLU A 122 -5.53 11.89 12.51
N LYS A 123 -5.54 11.05 11.47
CA LYS A 123 -6.32 9.82 11.46
C LYS A 123 -5.66 8.81 10.52
N ALA A 124 -5.48 7.58 11.00
CA ALA A 124 -4.93 6.47 10.25
C ALA A 124 -5.76 5.23 10.56
N GLY A 125 -6.21 4.54 9.52
CA GLY A 125 -6.78 3.21 9.71
C GLY A 125 -6.26 2.20 8.72
N VAL A 126 -6.06 0.99 9.22
CA VAL A 126 -5.49 -0.14 8.49
C VAL A 126 -6.33 -1.36 8.87
N ASN A 127 -7.28 -1.70 8.02
CA ASN A 127 -8.29 -2.72 8.30
C ASN A 127 -8.04 -3.95 7.46
N ILE A 128 -8.17 -5.14 8.07
CA ILE A 128 -8.28 -6.40 7.34
C ILE A 128 -9.67 -7.00 7.54
N SER A 129 -10.13 -7.73 6.55
CA SER A 129 -11.36 -8.52 6.64
C SER A 129 -11.12 -9.86 5.96
N VAL A 130 -11.66 -10.92 6.55
CA VAL A 130 -11.65 -12.29 6.05
C VAL A 130 -13.07 -12.79 6.20
N VAL A 131 -13.78 -12.93 5.09
CA VAL A 131 -15.21 -13.24 5.06
C VAL A 131 -15.42 -14.49 4.23
N HIS A 132 -16.30 -15.36 4.70
CA HIS A 132 -16.74 -16.53 3.96
C HIS A 132 -18.24 -16.74 4.17
N GLY A 133 -18.89 -17.41 3.22
CA GLY A 133 -20.33 -17.69 3.28
C GLY A 133 -20.85 -18.12 1.92
N ASN A 134 -22.15 -17.94 1.69
CA ASN A 134 -22.76 -18.15 0.38
C ASN A 134 -23.08 -16.81 -0.27
N LEU A 135 -22.88 -16.70 -1.59
CA LEU A 135 -23.17 -15.46 -2.30
C LEU A 135 -24.68 -15.15 -2.27
N PRO A 136 -25.08 -13.93 -1.86
CA PRO A 136 -26.48 -13.52 -1.95
C PRO A 136 -26.88 -13.30 -3.41
N LYS A 137 -28.16 -13.52 -3.74
CA LYS A 137 -28.69 -13.40 -5.12
C LYS A 137 -28.34 -12.07 -5.79
N GLY A 138 -28.36 -10.97 -5.05
CA GLY A 138 -27.98 -9.64 -5.56
C GLY A 138 -26.51 -9.55 -5.98
N ALA A 139 -25.60 -10.16 -5.21
CA ALA A 139 -24.17 -10.21 -5.56
C ALA A 139 -23.95 -11.08 -6.81
N ILE A 140 -24.66 -12.20 -6.94
CA ILE A 140 -24.61 -13.07 -8.13
C ILE A 140 -25.05 -12.28 -9.38
N GLN A 141 -26.17 -11.56 -9.31
CA GLN A 141 -26.65 -10.73 -10.42
C GLN A 141 -25.63 -9.64 -10.79
N GLN A 142 -25.03 -8.99 -9.80
CA GLN A 142 -24.00 -7.98 -10.04
C GLN A 142 -22.76 -8.57 -10.72
N MET A 143 -22.27 -9.72 -10.24
CA MET A 143 -21.12 -10.42 -10.84
C MET A 143 -21.41 -10.88 -12.27
N ARG A 144 -22.60 -11.43 -12.55
CA ARG A 144 -23.03 -11.77 -13.91
C ARG A 144 -23.10 -10.55 -14.82
N SER A 145 -23.58 -9.40 -14.32
CA SER A 145 -23.60 -8.14 -15.10
C SER A 145 -22.21 -7.62 -15.47
N ARG A 146 -21.17 -8.01 -14.71
CA ARG A 146 -19.76 -7.75 -15.00
C ARG A 146 -19.11 -8.80 -15.91
N GLY A 147 -19.87 -9.78 -16.40
CA GLY A 147 -19.39 -10.82 -17.31
C GLY A 147 -18.89 -12.11 -16.64
N LYS A 148 -19.01 -12.25 -15.31
CA LYS A 148 -18.62 -13.49 -14.62
C LYS A 148 -19.66 -14.59 -14.86
N GLN A 149 -19.21 -15.76 -15.30
CA GLN A 149 -20.08 -16.89 -15.63
C GLN A 149 -20.27 -17.80 -14.41
N LEU A 150 -21.15 -17.40 -13.49
CA LEU A 150 -21.43 -18.14 -12.27
C LEU A 150 -22.50 -19.22 -12.51
N ALA A 151 -22.23 -20.45 -12.11
CA ALA A 151 -23.20 -21.55 -12.12
C ALA A 151 -24.44 -21.22 -11.27
N ASP A 152 -25.54 -21.92 -11.52
CA ASP A 152 -26.72 -21.85 -10.65
C ASP A 152 -26.53 -22.75 -9.41
N GLY A 153 -27.24 -22.41 -8.32
CA GLY A 153 -27.16 -23.16 -7.06
C GLY A 153 -26.47 -22.38 -5.95
N GLU A 154 -26.05 -23.11 -4.91
CA GLU A 154 -25.25 -22.52 -3.83
C GLU A 154 -23.84 -22.22 -4.33
N LEU A 155 -23.37 -21.01 -4.01
CA LEU A 155 -22.06 -20.51 -4.41
C LEU A 155 -21.29 -20.09 -3.16
N PRO A 156 -20.62 -21.04 -2.47
CA PRO A 156 -19.70 -20.74 -1.39
C PRO A 156 -18.60 -19.81 -1.89
N PHE A 157 -18.36 -18.74 -1.14
CA PHE A 157 -17.32 -17.77 -1.45
C PHE A 157 -16.39 -17.52 -0.26
N PHE A 158 -15.22 -17.01 -0.59
CA PHE A 158 -14.25 -16.45 0.33
C PHE A 158 -13.77 -15.10 -0.21
N ALA A 159 -13.64 -14.12 0.66
CA ALA A 159 -13.09 -12.81 0.36
C ALA A 159 -12.17 -12.37 1.50
N ALA A 160 -10.94 -12.02 1.18
CA ALA A 160 -9.99 -11.48 2.14
C ALA A 160 -9.28 -10.26 1.58
N GLY A 161 -9.02 -9.25 2.42
CA GLY A 161 -8.28 -8.07 1.97
C GLY A 161 -7.85 -7.14 3.08
N VAL A 162 -6.81 -6.35 2.79
CA VAL A 162 -6.39 -5.18 3.57
C VAL A 162 -6.86 -3.91 2.88
N SER A 163 -7.31 -2.93 3.64
CA SER A 163 -7.60 -1.58 3.18
C SER A 163 -7.10 -0.56 4.20
N ALA A 164 -6.39 0.45 3.73
CA ALA A 164 -5.87 1.50 4.59
C ALA A 164 -6.09 2.88 3.98
N VAL A 165 -6.34 3.85 4.86
CA VAL A 165 -6.33 5.28 4.54
C VAL A 165 -5.64 6.01 5.67
N ILE A 166 -4.63 6.82 5.32
CA ILE A 166 -3.82 7.57 6.27
C ILE A 166 -3.93 9.05 5.93
N HIS A 167 -4.40 9.84 6.89
CA HIS A 167 -4.50 11.29 6.84
C HIS A 167 -3.48 11.92 7.80
N PRO A 168 -2.32 12.35 7.31
CA PRO A 168 -1.34 13.07 8.11
C PRO A 168 -1.87 14.40 8.61
N ARG A 169 -1.37 14.84 9.77
CA ARG A 169 -1.66 16.16 10.32
C ARG A 169 -1.03 17.26 9.50
N ASN A 170 0.26 17.12 9.15
CA ASN A 170 1.01 18.11 8.39
C ASN A 170 0.54 18.19 6.90
N PRO A 171 0.15 19.37 6.38
CA PRO A 171 -0.22 19.57 4.97
C PRO A 171 0.85 19.21 3.94
N MET A 172 2.11 19.11 4.33
CA MET A 172 3.20 18.71 3.42
C MET A 172 3.30 17.19 3.25
N VAL A 173 2.68 16.41 4.15
CA VAL A 173 2.65 14.95 4.02
C VAL A 173 1.36 14.54 3.30
N PRO A 174 1.44 13.80 2.17
CA PRO A 174 0.27 13.38 1.42
C PRO A 174 -0.59 12.35 2.18
N THR A 175 -1.90 12.36 1.93
CA THR A 175 -2.76 11.22 2.25
C THR A 175 -2.39 10.05 1.34
N ILE A 176 -2.37 8.84 1.88
CA ILE A 176 -2.23 7.60 1.10
C ILE A 176 -3.45 6.70 1.31
N HIS A 177 -3.83 5.99 0.25
CA HIS A 177 -4.76 4.89 0.31
C HIS A 177 -4.12 3.66 -0.35
N PHE A 178 -4.37 2.48 0.22
CA PHE A 178 -4.16 1.24 -0.50
C PHE A 178 -5.20 0.19 -0.15
N ASN A 179 -5.40 -0.73 -1.08
CA ASN A 179 -6.21 -1.92 -0.89
C ASN A 179 -5.59 -3.08 -1.64
N TYR A 180 -5.56 -4.26 -1.03
CA TYR A 180 -5.20 -5.51 -1.71
C TYR A 180 -6.14 -6.60 -1.23
N ARG A 181 -6.83 -7.25 -2.17
CA ARG A 181 -7.90 -8.19 -1.89
C ARG A 181 -7.88 -9.39 -2.84
N TYR A 182 -8.40 -10.49 -2.34
CA TYR A 182 -8.62 -11.75 -3.03
C TYR A 182 -10.08 -12.15 -2.86
N PHE A 183 -10.63 -12.72 -3.92
CA PHE A 183 -11.96 -13.31 -3.92
C PHE A 183 -11.89 -14.68 -4.60
N GLU A 184 -12.54 -15.68 -4.03
CA GLU A 184 -12.86 -16.93 -4.71
C GLU A 184 -14.30 -17.35 -4.47
N VAL A 185 -14.88 -17.98 -5.48
CA VAL A 185 -16.19 -18.64 -5.41
C VAL A 185 -16.05 -20.04 -6.00
N THR A 186 -16.66 -21.01 -5.34
CA THR A 186 -16.69 -22.41 -5.77
C THR A 186 -18.10 -22.77 -6.18
N ASP A 187 -18.27 -23.41 -7.33
CA ASP A 187 -19.57 -23.93 -7.76
C ASP A 187 -19.87 -25.32 -7.17
N SER A 188 -21.08 -25.84 -7.45
CA SER A 188 -21.50 -27.16 -6.99
C SER A 188 -20.68 -28.33 -7.57
N GLN A 189 -19.92 -28.10 -8.65
CA GLN A 189 -19.03 -29.09 -9.25
C GLN A 189 -17.59 -28.99 -8.71
N GLY A 190 -17.31 -28.03 -7.83
CA GLY A 190 -15.98 -27.79 -7.27
C GLY A 190 -15.10 -26.90 -8.14
N THR A 191 -15.63 -26.31 -9.23
CA THR A 191 -14.89 -25.38 -10.08
C THR A 191 -14.74 -24.05 -9.35
N LYS A 192 -13.51 -23.54 -9.28
CA LYS A 192 -13.21 -22.27 -8.62
C LYS A 192 -13.04 -21.16 -9.65
N GLN A 193 -13.75 -20.05 -9.42
CA GLN A 193 -13.44 -18.76 -10.03
C GLN A 193 -12.84 -17.87 -8.97
N TRP A 194 -11.71 -17.23 -9.29
CA TRP A 194 -10.98 -16.39 -8.36
C TRP A 194 -10.47 -15.15 -9.09
N TRP A 195 -10.20 -14.10 -8.34
CA TRP A 195 -9.50 -12.93 -8.85
C TRP A 195 -8.92 -12.13 -7.69
N PHE A 196 -7.88 -11.37 -8.02
CA PHE A 196 -7.34 -10.34 -7.14
C PHE A 196 -7.82 -8.96 -7.57
N GLY A 197 -7.75 -8.04 -6.63
CA GLY A 197 -7.91 -6.62 -6.91
C GLY A 197 -7.10 -5.81 -5.92
N GLY A 198 -6.80 -4.58 -6.27
CA GLY A 198 -6.05 -3.72 -5.38
C GLY A 198 -5.52 -2.47 -6.03
N GLY A 199 -4.62 -1.82 -5.31
CA GLY A 199 -4.02 -0.58 -5.72
C GLY A 199 -3.48 0.21 -4.55
N THR A 200 -2.59 1.14 -4.86
CA THR A 200 -2.05 2.12 -3.93
C THR A 200 -2.06 3.47 -4.64
N ASP A 201 -2.61 4.50 -4.01
CA ASP A 201 -2.70 5.85 -4.58
C ASP A 201 -2.37 6.94 -3.56
N LEU A 202 -1.84 8.06 -4.07
CA LEU A 202 -1.34 9.17 -3.28
C LEU A 202 -2.16 10.44 -3.53
N THR A 203 -2.51 11.14 -2.45
CA THR A 203 -3.28 12.38 -2.46
C THR A 203 -2.53 13.50 -1.72
N PRO A 204 -1.61 14.20 -2.40
CA PRO A 204 -0.92 15.36 -1.84
C PRO A 204 -1.85 16.57 -1.72
N TYR A 205 -1.57 17.42 -0.74
CA TYR A 205 -2.23 18.72 -0.58
C TYR A 205 -1.40 19.80 -1.26
N TYR A 206 -0.10 19.82 -0.97
CA TYR A 206 0.92 20.54 -1.71
C TYR A 206 1.71 19.56 -2.54
N LEU A 207 1.94 19.93 -3.79
CA LEU A 207 2.65 19.06 -4.70
C LEU A 207 4.15 19.16 -4.48
N ASN A 208 4.80 18.00 -4.36
CA ASN A 208 6.23 17.83 -4.45
C ASN A 208 6.53 16.84 -5.59
N GLU A 209 7.34 17.27 -6.56
CA GLU A 209 7.64 16.48 -7.76
C GLU A 209 8.52 15.27 -7.45
N GLU A 210 9.55 15.43 -6.62
CA GLU A 210 10.44 14.34 -6.21
C GLU A 210 9.67 13.24 -5.47
N ASP A 211 8.71 13.64 -4.64
CA ASP A 211 7.85 12.75 -3.89
C ASP A 211 6.93 11.94 -4.80
N ALA A 212 6.33 12.60 -5.80
CA ALA A 212 5.50 11.93 -6.79
C ALA A 212 6.33 10.96 -7.64
N ILE A 213 7.55 11.36 -8.05
CA ILE A 213 8.49 10.50 -8.78
C ILE A 213 8.88 9.30 -7.92
N HIS A 214 9.25 9.51 -6.65
CA HIS A 214 9.62 8.43 -5.74
C HIS A 214 8.48 7.42 -5.58
N PHE A 215 7.29 7.91 -5.27
CA PHE A 215 6.10 7.07 -5.10
C PHE A 215 5.80 6.23 -6.34
N HIS A 216 5.72 6.87 -7.51
CA HIS A 216 5.42 6.18 -8.77
C HIS A 216 6.53 5.24 -9.23
N ARG A 217 7.80 5.60 -9.03
CA ARG A 217 8.94 4.73 -9.34
C ARG A 217 8.91 3.46 -8.50
N THR A 218 8.68 3.56 -7.19
CA THR A 218 8.60 2.37 -6.31
C THR A 218 7.44 1.45 -6.69
N LEU A 219 6.28 1.99 -7.06
CA LEU A 219 5.17 1.17 -7.56
C LEU A 219 5.48 0.53 -8.92
N LYS A 220 6.18 1.26 -9.80
CA LYS A 220 6.62 0.75 -11.11
C LYS A 220 7.61 -0.40 -10.96
N GLU A 221 8.61 -0.25 -10.10
CA GLU A 221 9.59 -1.30 -9.80
C GLU A 221 8.89 -2.60 -9.35
N ALA A 222 7.91 -2.49 -8.44
CA ALA A 222 7.12 -3.63 -7.98
C ALA A 222 6.25 -4.27 -9.09
N CYS A 223 5.81 -3.49 -10.07
CA CYS A 223 5.08 -4.01 -11.24
C CYS A 223 6.02 -4.66 -12.27
N ASP A 224 7.18 -4.04 -12.54
CA ASP A 224 8.16 -4.47 -13.54
C ASP A 224 8.79 -5.83 -13.19
N GLU A 225 8.81 -6.22 -11.90
CA GLU A 225 9.20 -7.57 -11.44
C GLU A 225 8.34 -8.68 -12.06
N HIS A 226 7.11 -8.36 -12.49
CA HIS A 226 6.13 -9.34 -12.98
C HIS A 226 5.85 -9.15 -14.46
N ASP A 227 5.55 -7.91 -14.88
CA ASP A 227 5.29 -7.58 -16.28
C ASP A 227 5.43 -6.05 -16.49
N SER A 228 6.30 -5.64 -17.39
CA SER A 228 6.54 -4.23 -17.71
C SER A 228 5.31 -3.47 -18.25
N SER A 229 4.27 -4.18 -18.71
CA SER A 229 3.00 -3.60 -19.14
C SER A 229 2.05 -3.28 -17.98
N TYR A 230 2.27 -3.84 -16.78
CA TYR A 230 1.37 -3.69 -15.64
C TYR A 230 1.30 -2.26 -15.13
N TYR A 231 2.45 -1.60 -14.89
CA TYR A 231 2.43 -0.24 -14.37
C TYR A 231 1.71 0.75 -15.30
N PRO A 232 2.01 0.84 -16.62
CA PRO A 232 1.27 1.72 -17.52
C PRO A 232 -0.24 1.44 -17.52
N LYS A 233 -0.65 0.16 -17.55
CA LYS A 233 -2.06 -0.27 -17.53
C LYS A 233 -2.75 0.16 -16.24
N PHE A 234 -2.17 -0.17 -15.08
CA PHE A 234 -2.78 0.05 -13.78
C PHE A 234 -2.71 1.50 -13.32
N LYS A 235 -1.70 2.26 -13.76
CA LYS A 235 -1.65 3.71 -13.58
C LYS A 235 -2.77 4.40 -14.35
N ALA A 236 -2.93 4.09 -15.63
CA ALA A 236 -4.01 4.65 -16.44
C ALA A 236 -5.40 4.30 -15.88
N TRP A 237 -5.55 3.11 -15.28
CA TRP A 237 -6.78 2.75 -14.58
C TRP A 237 -6.97 3.55 -13.29
N CYS A 238 -5.91 3.74 -12.50
CA CYS A 238 -5.95 4.53 -11.27
C CYS A 238 -6.42 5.97 -11.54
N ASP A 239 -5.89 6.61 -12.57
CA ASP A 239 -6.28 7.98 -12.95
C ASP A 239 -7.77 8.07 -13.31
N LYS A 240 -8.29 7.08 -14.04
CA LYS A 240 -9.72 7.02 -14.41
C LYS A 240 -10.61 6.74 -13.22
N TYR A 241 -10.18 5.85 -12.32
CA TYR A 241 -10.98 5.41 -11.19
C TYR A 241 -11.17 6.50 -10.15
N PHE A 242 -10.10 7.24 -9.83
CA PHE A 242 -10.12 8.29 -8.81
C PHE A 242 -10.46 9.68 -9.37
N PHE A 243 -11.10 9.76 -10.53
CA PHE A 243 -11.59 10.99 -11.10
C PHE A 243 -12.88 11.46 -10.38
N ILE A 244 -13.02 12.77 -10.19
CA ILE A 244 -14.20 13.41 -9.58
C ILE A 244 -14.94 14.18 -10.69
N PRO A 245 -15.93 13.57 -11.37
CA PRO A 245 -16.58 14.15 -12.56
C PRO A 245 -17.13 15.56 -12.34
N HIS A 246 -17.81 15.80 -11.22
CA HIS A 246 -18.45 17.09 -10.97
C HIS A 246 -17.46 18.22 -10.59
N ARG A 247 -16.19 17.88 -10.34
CA ARG A 247 -15.09 18.82 -10.08
C ARG A 247 -14.10 18.91 -11.25
N ASN A 248 -14.17 17.96 -12.19
CA ASN A 248 -13.23 17.82 -13.30
C ASN A 248 -11.76 17.76 -12.85
N GLU A 249 -11.48 16.98 -11.80
CA GLU A 249 -10.15 16.76 -11.22
C GLU A 249 -10.02 15.32 -10.73
N CYS A 250 -8.81 14.78 -10.64
CA CYS A 250 -8.56 13.54 -9.89
C CYS A 250 -8.45 13.83 -8.39
N ARG A 251 -8.73 12.82 -7.55
CA ARG A 251 -8.60 12.91 -6.09
C ARG A 251 -7.19 13.30 -5.66
N GLY A 252 -6.18 12.73 -6.33
CA GLY A 252 -4.77 12.88 -6.02
C GLY A 252 -3.89 12.82 -7.28
N VAL A 253 -2.69 12.27 -7.12
CA VAL A 253 -1.70 12.09 -8.19
C VAL A 253 -1.64 10.66 -8.74
N GLY A 254 -2.64 9.84 -8.39
CA GLY A 254 -2.77 8.48 -8.86
C GLY A 254 -1.82 7.51 -8.15
N GLY A 255 -1.43 6.47 -8.86
CA GLY A 255 -0.65 5.34 -8.38
C GLY A 255 -0.98 4.13 -9.25
N ILE A 256 -1.28 2.98 -8.66
CA ILE A 256 -1.76 1.80 -9.39
C ILE A 256 -3.16 1.40 -8.92
N PHE A 257 -4.00 0.95 -9.85
CA PHE A 257 -5.31 0.36 -9.55
C PHE A 257 -5.60 -0.80 -10.50
N PHE A 258 -6.08 -1.90 -9.95
CA PHE A 258 -6.49 -3.09 -10.69
C PHE A 258 -7.67 -3.79 -10.00
N ASP A 259 -8.48 -4.44 -10.81
CA ASP A 259 -9.61 -5.28 -10.38
C ASP A 259 -9.76 -6.41 -11.39
N ASP A 260 -10.41 -7.49 -10.99
CA ASP A 260 -10.59 -8.70 -11.83
C ASP A 260 -9.25 -9.26 -12.38
N LEU A 261 -8.18 -9.25 -11.57
CA LEU A 261 -6.90 -9.86 -11.96
C LEU A 261 -6.95 -11.37 -11.71
N ASP A 262 -7.21 -12.14 -12.77
CA ASP A 262 -7.36 -13.60 -12.77
C ASP A 262 -6.41 -14.33 -13.75
N GLU A 263 -5.37 -13.62 -14.22
CA GLU A 263 -4.34 -14.11 -15.16
C GLU A 263 -2.92 -13.80 -14.65
N PRO A 264 -1.88 -14.54 -15.12
CA PRO A 264 -1.97 -15.75 -15.95
C PRO A 264 -2.39 -16.99 -15.15
N ASP A 265 -2.07 -17.02 -13.86
CA ASP A 265 -2.45 -18.06 -12.92
C ASP A 265 -2.50 -17.50 -11.49
N GLN A 266 -3.06 -18.27 -10.57
CA GLN A 266 -3.36 -17.81 -9.20
C GLN A 266 -2.09 -17.47 -8.40
N GLU A 267 -1.02 -18.23 -8.59
CA GLU A 267 0.23 -18.05 -7.85
C GLU A 267 0.99 -16.84 -8.38
N SER A 268 1.09 -16.69 -9.71
CA SER A 268 1.69 -15.51 -10.35
C SER A 268 0.95 -14.22 -9.97
N ALA A 269 -0.40 -14.22 -10.01
CA ALA A 269 -1.21 -13.08 -9.61
C ALA A 269 -1.03 -12.75 -8.11
N PHE A 270 -0.95 -13.77 -7.24
CA PHE A 270 -0.66 -13.58 -5.83
C PHE A 270 0.73 -12.96 -5.59
N ASN A 271 1.76 -13.43 -6.30
CA ASN A 271 3.11 -12.88 -6.21
C ASN A 271 3.14 -11.40 -6.62
N PHE A 272 2.44 -11.03 -7.69
CA PHE A 272 2.29 -9.62 -8.10
C PHE A 272 1.63 -8.77 -7.01
N VAL A 273 0.50 -9.25 -6.45
CA VAL A 273 -0.21 -8.57 -5.36
C VAL A 273 0.68 -8.44 -4.12
N SER A 274 1.48 -9.47 -3.83
CA SER A 274 2.44 -9.47 -2.72
C SER A 274 3.53 -8.43 -2.93
N SER A 275 4.18 -8.36 -4.10
CA SER A 275 5.17 -7.30 -4.42
C SER A 275 4.55 -5.91 -4.28
N CYS A 276 3.35 -5.71 -4.83
CA CYS A 276 2.62 -4.44 -4.71
C CYS A 276 2.34 -4.08 -3.23
N ALA A 277 1.86 -5.02 -2.42
CA ALA A 277 1.56 -4.78 -1.01
C ALA A 277 2.83 -4.43 -0.20
N HIS A 278 3.94 -5.11 -0.47
CA HIS A 278 5.23 -4.81 0.17
C HIS A 278 5.84 -3.47 -0.28
N SER A 279 5.44 -2.94 -1.44
CA SER A 279 5.90 -1.63 -1.95
C SER A 279 5.28 -0.42 -1.23
N VAL A 280 4.22 -0.61 -0.43
CA VAL A 280 3.52 0.47 0.27
C VAL A 280 4.42 1.23 1.24
N ILE A 281 5.13 0.52 2.13
CA ILE A 281 6.03 1.16 3.11
C ILE A 281 7.16 1.94 2.41
N PRO A 282 7.95 1.35 1.48
CA PRO A 282 9.04 2.07 0.83
C PRO A 282 8.54 3.22 -0.06
N SER A 283 7.34 3.14 -0.64
CA SER A 283 6.77 4.24 -1.42
C SER A 283 6.29 5.41 -0.56
N TYR A 284 5.83 5.15 0.68
CA TYR A 284 5.19 6.17 1.52
C TYR A 284 6.03 6.71 2.67
N LEU A 285 6.67 5.83 3.44
CA LEU A 285 7.34 6.20 4.69
C LEU A 285 8.46 7.25 4.49
N PRO A 286 9.25 7.22 3.40
CA PRO A 286 10.23 8.28 3.13
C PRO A 286 9.60 9.68 2.99
N LEU A 287 8.42 9.77 2.38
CA LEU A 287 7.66 11.03 2.22
C LEU A 287 7.26 11.58 3.61
N VAL A 288 6.75 10.71 4.47
CA VAL A 288 6.38 11.07 5.85
C VAL A 288 7.62 11.57 6.61
N LYS A 289 8.73 10.83 6.57
CA LYS A 289 9.97 11.20 7.28
C LYS A 289 10.52 12.55 6.83
N LYS A 290 10.45 12.83 5.53
CA LYS A 290 10.91 14.09 4.92
C LYS A 290 10.05 15.26 5.38
N HIS A 291 8.72 15.10 5.38
CA HIS A 291 7.79 16.24 5.48
C HIS A 291 7.10 16.40 6.84
N LYS A 292 7.07 15.39 7.72
CA LYS A 292 6.24 15.44 8.95
C LYS A 292 6.55 16.61 9.89
N ASN A 293 7.80 17.08 9.90
CA ASN A 293 8.28 18.17 10.76
C ASN A 293 8.40 19.52 10.05
N GLU A 294 7.96 19.64 8.80
CA GLU A 294 8.00 20.93 8.09
C GLU A 294 7.01 21.92 8.69
N ALA A 295 7.42 23.19 8.75
CA ALA A 295 6.55 24.26 9.23
C ALA A 295 5.40 24.53 8.26
N TYR A 296 4.20 24.71 8.80
CA TYR A 296 3.02 25.12 8.04
C TYR A 296 2.19 26.10 8.87
N GLY A 297 1.44 26.97 8.20
CA GLY A 297 0.55 27.94 8.85
C GLY A 297 -0.92 27.63 8.61
N ASP A 298 -1.77 28.56 9.03
CA ASP A 298 -3.23 28.46 8.87
C ASP A 298 -3.63 28.31 7.41
N ARG A 299 -2.92 29.00 6.51
CA ARG A 299 -3.17 28.95 5.07
C ARG A 299 -3.03 27.54 4.51
N GLU A 300 -1.92 26.88 4.79
CA GLU A 300 -1.65 25.51 4.37
C GLU A 300 -2.65 24.53 4.97
N ARG A 301 -3.01 24.73 6.24
CA ARG A 301 -4.02 23.92 6.91
C ARG A 301 -5.41 24.09 6.31
N GLN A 302 -5.85 25.31 5.98
CA GLN A 302 -7.14 25.53 5.33
C GLN A 302 -7.20 24.87 3.94
N TRP A 303 -6.11 24.94 3.17
CA TRP A 303 -6.01 24.25 1.90
C TRP A 303 -6.12 22.72 2.05
N GLN A 304 -5.39 22.15 3.02
CA GLN A 304 -5.47 20.72 3.35
C GLN A 304 -6.92 20.30 3.68
N LEU A 305 -7.62 21.07 4.53
CA LEU A 305 -9.00 20.77 4.92
C LEU A 305 -9.96 20.82 3.72
N LEU A 306 -9.75 21.73 2.78
CA LEU A 306 -10.55 21.82 1.55
C LEU A 306 -10.27 20.64 0.61
N ARG A 307 -9.00 20.25 0.42
CA ARG A 307 -8.63 19.05 -0.35
C ARG A 307 -9.16 17.76 0.29
N ARG A 308 -9.18 17.68 1.62
CA ARG A 308 -9.86 16.60 2.35
C ARG A 308 -11.36 16.57 2.11
N GLY A 309 -11.99 17.73 1.89
CA GLY A 309 -13.38 17.81 1.42
C GLY A 309 -13.59 17.08 0.09
N ARG A 310 -12.64 17.21 -0.86
CA ARG A 310 -12.66 16.45 -2.13
C ARG A 310 -12.50 14.95 -1.92
N TYR A 311 -11.68 14.55 -0.95
CA TYR A 311 -11.53 13.15 -0.57
C TYR A 311 -12.86 12.56 -0.07
N VAL A 312 -13.57 13.29 0.78
CA VAL A 312 -14.91 12.94 1.27
C VAL A 312 -15.93 12.87 0.13
N GLU A 313 -15.94 13.87 -0.77
CA GLU A 313 -16.81 13.88 -1.94
C GLU A 313 -16.62 12.62 -2.81
N PHE A 314 -15.37 12.23 -3.07
CA PHE A 314 -15.09 11.02 -3.83
C PHE A 314 -15.60 9.76 -3.12
N ASN A 315 -15.23 9.57 -1.84
CA ASN A 315 -15.56 8.35 -1.12
C ASN A 315 -17.08 8.16 -0.97
N LEU A 316 -17.85 9.22 -0.74
CA LEU A 316 -19.29 9.11 -0.52
C LEU A 316 -20.10 9.01 -1.83
N ILE A 317 -19.59 9.54 -2.95
CA ILE A 317 -20.36 9.62 -4.21
C ILE A 317 -19.93 8.54 -5.21
N TYR A 318 -18.62 8.33 -5.36
CA TYR A 318 -18.05 7.58 -6.48
C TYR A 318 -17.35 6.29 -6.09
N ASP A 319 -16.79 6.20 -4.88
CA ASP A 319 -16.09 4.99 -4.45
C ASP A 319 -17.03 3.79 -4.39
N ARG A 320 -16.72 2.78 -5.21
CA ARG A 320 -17.54 1.56 -5.32
C ARG A 320 -17.50 0.77 -4.01
N GLY A 321 -16.34 0.73 -3.34
CA GLY A 321 -16.15 -0.01 -2.10
C GLY A 321 -17.01 0.55 -0.96
N THR A 322 -16.91 1.86 -0.72
CA THR A 322 -17.71 2.57 0.29
C THR A 322 -19.20 2.44 0.00
N LYS A 323 -19.62 2.68 -1.24
CA LYS A 323 -21.02 2.58 -1.64
C LYS A 323 -21.57 1.17 -1.40
N PHE A 324 -20.88 0.15 -1.88
CA PHE A 324 -21.29 -1.25 -1.68
C PHE A 324 -21.37 -1.62 -0.19
N GLY A 325 -20.38 -1.22 0.61
CA GLY A 325 -20.37 -1.46 2.05
C GLY A 325 -21.56 -0.82 2.76
N LEU A 326 -21.88 0.44 2.46
CA LEU A 326 -23.00 1.14 3.09
C LEU A 326 -24.37 0.56 2.71
N TYR A 327 -24.52 0.02 1.49
CA TYR A 327 -25.74 -0.67 1.06
C TYR A 327 -25.84 -2.12 1.53
N THR A 328 -24.78 -2.69 2.12
CA THR A 328 -24.80 -4.06 2.64
C THR A 328 -25.39 -4.07 4.05
N PRO A 329 -26.56 -4.71 4.27
CA PRO A 329 -27.15 -4.80 5.61
C PRO A 329 -26.21 -5.51 6.59
N GLY A 330 -26.11 -4.99 7.81
CA GLY A 330 -25.25 -5.58 8.85
C GLY A 330 -23.75 -5.38 8.63
N ALA A 331 -23.33 -4.62 7.62
CA ALA A 331 -21.93 -4.26 7.45
C ALA A 331 -21.45 -3.37 8.61
N ARG A 332 -20.15 -3.49 8.95
CA ARG A 332 -19.52 -2.68 9.99
C ARG A 332 -19.27 -1.26 9.46
N TYR A 333 -20.24 -0.37 9.61
CA TYR A 333 -20.18 0.99 9.08
C TYR A 333 -18.96 1.78 9.57
N GLU A 334 -18.54 1.59 10.82
CA GLU A 334 -17.32 2.19 11.37
C GLU A 334 -16.05 1.76 10.62
N SER A 335 -15.98 0.51 10.12
CA SER A 335 -14.87 0.06 9.27
C SER A 335 -14.89 0.74 7.90
N ILE A 336 -16.08 0.99 7.36
CA ILE A 336 -16.27 1.58 6.03
C ILE A 336 -15.92 3.08 6.06
N LEU A 337 -16.41 3.79 7.07
CA LEU A 337 -16.22 5.22 7.26
C LEU A 337 -14.87 5.58 7.90
N MET A 338 -14.05 4.58 8.24
CA MET A 338 -12.65 4.76 8.66
C MET A 338 -11.88 5.64 7.66
N SER A 339 -12.19 5.49 6.37
CA SER A 339 -11.56 6.24 5.26
C SER A 339 -11.81 7.75 5.28
N LEU A 340 -12.74 8.25 6.09
CA LEU A 340 -13.02 9.67 6.20
C LEU A 340 -11.98 10.36 7.10
N PRO A 341 -11.48 11.56 6.75
CA PRO A 341 -10.57 12.33 7.60
C PRO A 341 -11.26 12.78 8.89
N LEU A 342 -10.46 13.10 9.92
CA LEU A 342 -11.00 13.63 11.18
C LEU A 342 -11.74 14.95 10.96
N THR A 343 -11.20 15.81 10.08
CA THR A 343 -11.78 17.10 9.72
C THR A 343 -11.63 17.38 8.23
N ALA A 344 -12.69 17.92 7.63
CA ALA A 344 -12.73 18.43 6.27
C ALA A 344 -13.64 19.68 6.23
N VAL A 345 -13.44 20.56 5.26
CA VAL A 345 -14.29 21.75 5.08
C VAL A 345 -14.79 21.85 3.64
N SER A 346 -15.98 22.44 3.48
CA SER A 346 -16.55 22.82 2.20
C SER A 346 -16.88 24.31 2.24
N ILE A 347 -16.32 25.08 1.31
CA ILE A 347 -16.44 26.54 1.28
C ILE A 347 -17.13 26.95 -0.02
N PHE A 348 -18.26 27.65 0.10
CA PHE A 348 -18.98 28.21 -1.04
C PHE A 348 -18.19 29.38 -1.64
N LYS A 349 -17.95 29.34 -2.96
CA LYS A 349 -17.13 30.35 -3.67
C LYS A 349 -15.77 30.59 -3.00
N SER A 350 -15.00 29.53 -2.73
CA SER A 350 -13.67 29.70 -2.15
C SER A 350 -12.79 30.59 -3.05
N GLN A 351 -12.48 31.80 -2.58
CA GLN A 351 -11.41 32.62 -3.15
C GLN A 351 -10.01 32.02 -2.87
N VAL A 352 -9.96 30.93 -2.09
CA VAL A 352 -8.74 30.18 -1.75
C VAL A 352 -8.14 29.58 -3.02
N GLU A 353 -7.12 30.30 -3.49
CA GLU A 353 -6.05 29.95 -4.42
C GLU A 353 -6.43 29.13 -5.65
N LEU A 354 -7.06 29.83 -6.60
CA LEU A 354 -7.02 29.46 -8.01
C LEU A 354 -5.61 29.05 -8.47
N ASN A 355 -4.54 29.66 -7.94
CA ASN A 355 -3.16 29.34 -8.32
C ASN A 355 -2.71 27.95 -7.86
N GLN A 356 -2.97 27.54 -6.61
CA GLN A 356 -2.62 26.18 -6.15
C GLN A 356 -3.48 25.13 -6.83
N LEU A 357 -4.78 25.43 -7.02
CA LEU A 357 -5.64 24.56 -7.80
C LEU A 357 -5.16 24.45 -9.26
N GLN A 358 -4.71 25.54 -9.88
CA GLN A 358 -4.15 25.52 -11.23
C GLN A 358 -2.84 24.72 -11.31
N ILE A 359 -1.95 24.83 -10.31
CA ILE A 359 -0.72 24.01 -10.24
C ILE A 359 -1.09 22.54 -10.14
N PHE A 360 -1.98 22.18 -9.22
CA PHE A 360 -2.46 20.81 -9.04
C PHE A 360 -3.11 20.26 -10.32
N LEU A 361 -3.99 21.02 -10.96
CA LEU A 361 -4.66 20.64 -12.21
C LEU A 361 -3.70 20.56 -13.41
N ARG A 362 -2.68 21.42 -13.49
CA ARG A 362 -1.62 21.32 -14.51
C ARG A 362 -0.82 20.05 -14.32
N PHE A 363 -0.54 19.68 -13.08
CA PHE A 363 0.21 18.49 -12.77
C PHE A 363 -0.58 17.20 -13.03
N GLN A 364 -1.89 17.19 -12.81
CA GLN A 364 -2.74 16.06 -13.22
C GLN A 364 -2.75 15.81 -14.73
N LYS A 365 -2.45 16.84 -15.53
CA LYS A 365 -2.28 16.71 -16.98
C LYS A 365 -0.85 16.31 -17.37
N TRP A 366 0.08 16.30 -16.41
CA TRP A 366 1.47 15.93 -16.64
C TRP A 366 1.59 14.41 -16.56
N GLU A 367 1.93 13.79 -17.70
CA GLU A 367 2.19 12.36 -17.74
C GLU A 367 3.56 12.07 -17.14
N TYR A 368 3.62 11.28 -16.06
CA TYR A 368 4.84 10.75 -15.45
C TYR A 368 5.69 9.84 -16.36
N MET A 369 5.43 9.82 -17.67
CA MET A 369 6.02 8.86 -18.61
C MET A 369 7.41 9.24 -19.13
N ASN A 370 8.04 10.31 -18.62
CA ASN A 370 9.42 10.67 -18.95
C ASN A 370 10.35 10.53 -17.73
N LEU A 371 10.20 9.47 -16.93
CA LEU A 371 11.24 9.10 -15.98
C LEU A 371 12.43 8.54 -16.78
N PRO A 372 13.59 9.22 -16.85
CA PRO A 372 14.77 8.61 -17.43
C PRO A 372 15.17 7.39 -16.60
N PRO A 373 15.71 6.32 -17.23
CA PRO A 373 16.29 5.21 -16.50
C PRO A 373 17.39 5.71 -15.56
N ALA A 374 17.57 5.04 -14.41
CA ALA A 374 18.48 5.45 -13.34
C ALA A 374 19.99 5.46 -13.72
N ASP A 375 20.35 5.15 -14.97
CA ASP A 375 21.73 5.08 -15.47
C ASP A 375 21.99 6.03 -16.64
N SER A 376 21.76 7.33 -16.46
CA SER A 376 22.26 8.34 -17.40
C SER A 376 23.02 9.47 -16.70
N LYS A 377 24.11 9.10 -16.03
CA LYS A 377 25.24 10.01 -15.76
C LYS A 377 26.54 9.26 -16.00
N GLU A 378 27.08 9.39 -17.21
CA GLU A 378 28.51 9.59 -17.50
C GLU A 378 28.73 9.56 -19.02
N SER A 379 28.68 10.71 -19.67
CA SER A 379 29.57 11.06 -20.78
C SER A 379 29.24 12.47 -21.28
N GLU A 380 29.86 13.48 -20.67
CA GLU A 380 30.24 14.72 -21.37
C GLU A 380 31.14 15.55 -20.44
N ILE A 381 32.37 15.09 -20.28
CA ILE A 381 33.54 15.96 -20.14
C ILE A 381 34.64 15.34 -21.01
N THR A 382 34.66 15.72 -22.29
CA THR A 382 35.85 16.09 -23.08
C THR A 382 35.40 16.54 -24.46
#